data_AF-A0A1V5LED6-F1
#
_entry.id   AF-A0A1V5LED6-F1
#
_cell.length_a   1.000
_cell.length_b   1.000
_cell.length_c   1.000
_cell.angle_alpha   90.00
_cell.angle_beta   90.00
_cell.angle_gamma   90.00
#
_symmetry.space_group_name_H-M   'P 1'
#
loop_
_entity.id
_entity.type
_entity.pdbx_description
1 polymer ?
#
loop_
_entity_poly.entity_id
_entity_poly.type
_entity_poly.pdbx_seq_one_letter_code
_entity_poly.pdbx_strand_id
1 'polypeptide(L)'
;MAFPELPILLAHSGRGVWYEEAALLATLHPNVYLELSGLPPRNLPVYFPRWRELVDKMVFGTDFPGVPSVSDNVAAVVEVLGADAARKVLWENGARLLGLIT
;
A
#
# COMPACT_ATOMS: atom_id res chain seq x y z
N MET A 1 -17.77 8.16 11.23
CA MET A 1 -16.42 8.14 11.81
C MET A 1 -16.16 9.46 12.51
N ALA A 2 -15.37 9.48 13.59
CA ALA A 2 -15.06 10.72 14.31
C ALA A 2 -14.22 11.71 13.48
N PHE A 3 -13.42 11.22 12.51
CA PHE A 3 -12.54 12.03 11.66
C PHE A 3 -12.66 11.60 10.18
N PRO A 4 -13.75 11.95 9.48
CA PRO A 4 -13.97 11.51 8.09
C PRO A 4 -13.03 12.15 7.07
N GLU A 5 -12.51 13.35 7.36
CA GLU A 5 -11.64 14.10 6.45
C GLU A 5 -10.14 13.84 6.69
N LEU A 6 -9.77 13.18 7.80
CA LEU A 6 -8.37 12.94 8.14
C LEU A 6 -7.83 11.78 7.29
N PRO A 7 -6.80 11.96 6.45
CA PRO A 7 -6.15 10.84 5.78
C PRO A 7 -5.46 9.93 6.80
N ILE A 8 -5.73 8.63 6.74
CA ILE A 8 -5.15 7.61 7.61
C ILE A 8 -4.37 6.64 6.76
N LEU A 9 -3.08 6.48 7.04
CA LEU A 9 -2.21 5.50 6.40
C LEU A 9 -1.90 4.37 7.40
N LEU A 10 -2.39 3.16 7.12
CA LEU A 10 -2.19 1.99 7.97
C LEU A 10 -0.82 1.36 7.71
N ALA A 11 0.15 1.69 8.56
CA ALA A 11 1.49 1.08 8.55
C ALA A 11 1.39 -0.45 8.57
N HIS A 12 2.14 -1.10 7.67
CA HIS A 12 2.18 -2.54 7.51
C HIS A 12 0.85 -3.22 7.21
N SER A 13 -0.21 -2.48 6.85
CA SER A 13 -1.48 -3.03 6.33
C SER A 13 -2.04 -4.24 7.10
N GLY A 14 -1.98 -4.23 8.44
CA GLY A 14 -2.49 -5.32 9.27
C GLY A 14 -1.60 -6.57 9.33
N ARG A 15 -0.31 -6.45 9.00
CA ARG A 15 0.69 -7.52 8.98
C ARG A 15 0.55 -8.49 10.16
N GLY A 16 0.50 -9.77 9.83
CA GLY A 16 0.41 -10.88 10.77
C GLY A 16 -0.92 -11.61 10.67
N VAL A 17 -2.02 -10.92 10.96
CA VAL A 17 -3.35 -11.56 11.07
C VAL A 17 -4.53 -10.71 10.58
N TRP A 18 -4.32 -9.44 10.20
CA TRP A 18 -5.41 -8.48 9.96
C TRP A 18 -5.44 -7.92 8.52
N TYR A 19 -4.90 -8.65 7.54
CA TYR A 19 -4.84 -8.19 6.15
C TYR A 19 -6.24 -7.94 5.56
N GLU A 20 -7.18 -8.85 5.85
CA GLU A 20 -8.55 -8.76 5.36
C GLU A 20 -9.29 -7.57 5.97
N GLU A 21 -9.13 -7.35 7.28
CA GLU A 21 -9.72 -6.22 7.99
C GLU A 21 -9.13 -4.89 7.54
N ALA A 22 -7.81 -4.83 7.30
CA ALA A 22 -7.17 -3.63 6.75
C ALA A 22 -7.72 -3.32 5.36
N ALA A 23 -7.84 -4.33 4.49
CA ALA A 23 -8.43 -4.18 3.16
C ALA A 23 -9.90 -3.74 3.23
N LEU A 24 -10.67 -4.30 4.16
CA LEU A 24 -12.07 -3.91 4.40
C LEU A 24 -12.17 -2.45 4.82
N LEU A 25 -11.34 -2.00 5.77
CA LEU A 25 -11.32 -0.59 6.20
C LEU A 25 -10.97 0.34 5.04
N ALA A 26 -9.96 0.02 4.23
CA ALA A 26 -9.59 0.80 3.06
C ALA A 26 -10.68 0.83 1.97
N THR A 27 -11.49 -0.23 1.89
CA THR A 27 -12.63 -0.31 0.98
C THR A 27 -13.82 0.52 1.47
N LEU A 28 -14.12 0.44 2.77
CA LEU A 28 -15.27 1.12 3.37
C LEU A 28 -15.05 2.63 3.55
N HIS A 29 -13.79 3.06 3.66
CA HIS A 29 -13.46 4.44 4.03
C HIS A 29 -12.54 5.12 3.01
N PRO A 30 -13.02 6.19 2.35
CA PRO A 30 -12.28 6.83 1.27
C PRO A 30 -10.96 7.47 1.75
N ASN A 31 -10.85 7.80 3.03
CA ASN A 31 -9.67 8.41 3.65
C ASN A 31 -8.69 7.39 4.29
N VAL A 32 -8.94 6.08 4.22
CA VAL A 32 -8.05 5.05 4.80
C VAL A 32 -7.21 4.36 3.72
N TYR A 33 -5.90 4.28 3.92
CA TYR A 33 -4.91 3.77 2.96
C TYR A 33 -4.05 2.68 3.59
N LEU A 34 -3.41 1.87 2.75
CA LEU A 34 -2.62 0.70 3.10
C LEU A 34 -1.14 0.97 2.81
N GLU A 35 -0.29 0.90 3.82
CA GLU A 35 1.16 1.03 3.64
C GLU A 35 1.82 -0.37 3.66
N LEU A 36 2.72 -0.62 2.70
CA LEU A 36 3.16 -1.96 2.34
C LEU A 36 4.46 -2.43 3.01
N SER A 37 5.10 -1.63 3.85
CA SER A 37 6.35 -2.02 4.50
C SER A 37 6.19 -3.25 5.40
N GLY A 38 7.22 -4.08 5.46
CA GLY A 38 7.19 -5.35 6.20
C GLY A 38 6.41 -6.48 5.51
N LEU A 39 5.80 -6.23 4.35
CA LEU A 39 5.16 -7.24 3.51
C LEU A 39 6.11 -7.61 2.36
N PRO A 40 6.50 -8.89 2.20
CA PRO A 40 7.24 -9.32 1.02
C PRO A 40 6.44 -9.00 -0.27
N PRO A 41 6.97 -8.21 -1.21
CA PRO A 41 6.19 -7.76 -2.38
C PRO A 41 5.59 -8.88 -3.22
N ARG A 42 6.31 -10.01 -3.35
CA ARG A 42 5.85 -11.20 -4.09
C ARG A 42 4.59 -11.83 -3.51
N ASN A 43 4.30 -11.58 -2.24
CA ASN A 43 3.13 -12.11 -1.56
C ASN A 43 1.96 -11.12 -1.53
N LEU A 44 2.09 -9.91 -2.08
CA LEU A 44 1.00 -8.92 -2.11
C LEU A 44 -0.31 -9.48 -2.70
N PRO A 45 -0.32 -10.26 -3.80
CA PRO A 45 -1.56 -10.85 -4.33
C PRO A 45 -2.14 -11.94 -3.43
N VAL A 46 -1.32 -12.54 -2.55
CA VAL A 46 -1.79 -13.52 -1.56
C VAL A 46 -2.42 -12.81 -0.37
N TYR A 47 -1.78 -11.76 0.15
CA TYR A 47 -2.32 -10.96 1.25
C TYR A 47 -3.57 -10.17 0.84
N PHE A 48 -3.61 -9.71 -0.41
CA PHE A 48 -4.70 -8.94 -0.99
C PHE A 48 -5.15 -9.57 -2.32
N PRO A 49 -6.01 -10.61 -2.29
CA PRO A 49 -6.49 -11.27 -3.50
C PRO A 49 -7.19 -10.32 -4.49
N ARG A 50 -7.84 -9.27 -3.96
CA ARG A 50 -8.51 -8.21 -4.73
C ARG A 50 -7.66 -6.95 -4.87
N TRP A 51 -6.33 -7.08 -4.85
CA TRP A 51 -5.41 -5.93 -4.87
C TRP A 51 -5.68 -4.92 -5.98
N ARG A 52 -6.20 -5.36 -7.14
CA ARG A 52 -6.54 -4.49 -8.27
C ARG A 52 -7.53 -3.38 -7.90
N GLU A 53 -8.46 -3.68 -7.00
CA GLU A 53 -9.45 -2.71 -6.50
C GLU A 53 -8.88 -1.80 -5.42
N LEU A 54 -7.76 -2.22 -4.81
CA LEU A 54 -7.06 -1.51 -3.74
C LEU A 54 -5.83 -0.73 -4.24
N VAL A 55 -5.48 -0.81 -5.53
CA VAL A 55 -4.26 -0.20 -6.09
C VAL A 55 -4.17 1.28 -5.73
N ASP A 56 -5.27 2.04 -5.87
CA ASP A 56 -5.31 3.48 -5.58
C ASP A 56 -5.26 3.79 -4.06
N LYS A 57 -5.32 2.76 -3.21
CA LYS A 57 -5.27 2.83 -1.75
C LYS A 57 -3.96 2.32 -1.18
N MET A 58 -3.09 1.70 -1.98
CA MET A 58 -1.81 1.15 -1.55
C MET A 58 -0.67 2.16 -1.72
N VAL A 59 0.20 2.24 -0.72
CA VAL A 59 1.37 3.12 -0.69
C VAL A 59 2.60 2.29 -0.36
N PHE A 60 3.63 2.45 -1.19
CA PHE A 60 4.90 1.77 -0.97
C PHE A 60 5.67 2.36 0.21
N GLY A 61 6.24 1.47 1.00
CA GLY A 61 7.28 1.78 1.98
C GLY A 61 8.08 0.52 2.25
N THR A 62 9.29 0.70 2.79
CA THR A 62 10.23 -0.40 3.06
C THR A 62 10.55 -0.58 4.53
N ASP A 63 10.18 0.38 5.37
CA ASP A 63 10.58 0.45 6.78
C ASP A 63 12.11 0.32 6.92
N PHE A 64 12.88 0.99 6.04
CA PHE A 64 14.33 0.95 6.06
C PHE A 64 14.86 1.32 7.46
N PRO A 65 15.79 0.54 8.05
CA PRO A 65 16.63 -0.50 7.42
C PRO A 65 16.09 -1.94 7.49
N GLY A 66 14.78 -2.14 7.67
CA GLY A 66 14.12 -3.45 7.81
C GLY A 66 14.16 -4.34 6.57
N VAL A 67 14.60 -3.84 5.41
CA VAL A 67 14.84 -4.62 4.19
C VAL A 67 16.29 -4.50 3.74
N PRO A 68 16.88 -5.55 3.13
CA PRO A 68 18.26 -5.52 2.66
C PRO A 68 18.48 -4.62 1.43
N SER A 69 17.43 -4.42 0.62
CA SER A 69 17.50 -3.61 -0.60
C SER A 69 16.15 -2.98 -0.93
N VAL A 70 16.15 -1.64 -1.02
CA VAL A 70 14.98 -0.87 -1.46
C VAL A 70 14.74 -1.08 -2.96
N SER A 71 15.80 -1.13 -3.77
CA SER A 71 15.68 -1.32 -5.22
C SER A 71 15.09 -2.68 -5.58
N ASP A 72 15.45 -3.72 -4.84
CA ASP A 72 14.95 -5.08 -5.10
C ASP A 72 13.46 -5.17 -4.71
N ASN A 73 13.05 -4.46 -3.65
CA ASN A 73 11.64 -4.33 -3.30
C ASN A 73 10.85 -3.63 -4.41
N VAL A 74 11.36 -2.51 -4.92
CA VAL A 74 10.74 -1.79 -6.04
C VAL A 74 10.60 -2.69 -7.26
N ALA A 75 11.67 -3.39 -7.65
CA ALA A 75 11.64 -4.32 -8.79
C ALA A 75 10.59 -5.43 -8.59
N ALA A 76 10.50 -6.01 -7.40
CA ALA A 76 9.50 -7.03 -7.09
C ALA A 76 8.07 -6.49 -7.12
N VAL A 77 7.82 -5.25 -6.67
CA VAL A 77 6.50 -4.62 -6.80
C VAL A 77 6.12 -4.45 -8.28
N VAL A 78 7.04 -3.99 -9.12
CA VAL A 78 6.81 -3.84 -10.57
C VAL A 78 6.50 -5.18 -11.23
N GLU A 79 7.26 -6.22 -10.89
CA GLU A 79 7.06 -7.57 -11.42
C GLU A 79 5.66 -8.12 -11.08
N VAL A 80 5.20 -7.90 -9.85
CA VAL A 80 3.98 -8.51 -9.31
C VAL A 80 2.72 -7.75 -9.71
N LEU A 81 2.77 -6.42 -9.69
CA LEU A 81 1.60 -5.58 -9.94
C LEU A 81 1.50 -5.11 -11.40
N GLY A 82 2.60 -5.18 -12.16
CA GLY A 82 2.71 -4.59 -13.49
C GLY A 82 3.00 -3.08 -13.43
N ALA A 83 3.52 -2.53 -14.53
CA ALA A 83 4.09 -1.19 -14.57
C ALA A 83 3.12 -0.07 -14.16
N ASP A 84 1.88 -0.11 -14.64
CA ASP A 84 0.89 0.94 -14.39
C ASP A 84 0.42 0.96 -12.93
N ALA A 85 0.11 -0.21 -12.36
CA ALA A 85 -0.27 -0.30 -10.95
C ALA A 85 0.91 -0.01 -10.03
N ALA A 86 2.11 -0.49 -10.38
CA ALA A 86 3.32 -0.20 -9.61
C ALA A 86 3.64 1.29 -9.60
N ARG A 87 3.48 2.03 -10.70
CA ARG A 87 3.65 3.49 -10.72
C ARG A 87 2.78 4.18 -9.66
N LYS A 88 1.51 3.79 -9.55
CA LYS A 88 0.58 4.33 -8.56
C LYS A 88 1.05 4.05 -7.13
N VAL A 89 1.35 2.78 -6.85
CA VAL A 89 1.74 2.31 -5.51
C VAL A 89 3.08 2.87 -5.06
N LEU A 90 4.07 2.90 -5.96
CA LEU A 90 5.44 3.34 -5.67
C LEU A 90 5.57 4.86 -5.54
N TRP A 91 4.64 5.63 -6.12
CA TRP A 91 4.78 7.09 -6.20
C TRP A 91 3.46 7.84 -6.10
N GLU A 92 2.55 7.68 -7.07
CA GLU A 92 1.44 8.64 -7.24
C GLU A 92 0.52 8.72 -6.02
N ASN A 93 0.22 7.59 -5.39
CA ASN A 93 -0.67 7.56 -4.23
C ASN A 93 -0.06 8.28 -3.03
N GLY A 94 1.22 8.01 -2.75
CA GLY A 94 1.96 8.69 -1.68
C GLY A 94 2.11 10.19 -1.95
N ALA A 95 2.44 10.55 -3.20
CA ALA A 95 2.56 11.95 -3.60
C ALA A 95 1.24 12.71 -3.48
N ARG A 96 0.11 12.11 -3.87
CA ARG A 96 -1.22 12.70 -3.73
C ARG A 96 -1.60 12.87 -2.25
N LEU A 97 -1.32 11.88 -1.41
CA LEU A 97 -1.58 11.95 0.03
C LEU A 97 -0.79 13.07 0.73
N LEU A 98 0.44 13.32 0.27
CA LEU A 98 1.31 14.38 0.79
C LEU A 98 1.05 15.74 0.13
N GLY A 99 0.11 15.85 -0.82
CA GLY A 99 -0.18 17.09 -1.54
C GLY A 99 0.94 17.55 -2.47
N LEU A 100 1.81 16.64 -2.91
CA LEU A 100 2.93 16.94 -3.83
C LEU A 100 2.48 17.00 -5.29
N ILE A 101 1.36 16.35 -5.61
CA ILE A 101 0.70 16.36 -6.91
C ILE A 101 -0.82 16.44 -6.71
N THR A 102 -1.53 16.92 -7.72
CA THR A 102 -2.99 16.99 -7.80
C THR A 102 -3.57 15.80 -8.56
#